data_AF-A0A8X6JAG9-F1
#
_entry.id   AF-A0A8X6JAG9-F1
#
_cell.length_a   1.000
_cell.length_b   1.000
_cell.length_c   1.000
_cell.angle_alpha   90.00
_cell.angle_beta   90.00
_cell.angle_gamma   90.00
#
_symmetry.space_group_name_H-M   'P 1'
#
loop_
_entity.id
_entity.type
_entity.pdbx_description
1 polymer ?
#
loop_
_entity_poly.entity_id
_entity_poly.type
_entity_poly.pdbx_seq_one_letter_code
_entity_poly.pdbx_strand_id
1 'polypeptide(L)'
;MSKLAAYAILASVWLAGGALSCPSLMYSTTMTFRYADRGYRTICYLVWPDGPAGHSYSDHIYNIVFLVITYVLPMCSMAVTYTWVGCVLWGSKVIGENTVMQNDVIRSKHRENKTFYTVILKIEEEPLTLILETDNILMKLTRYPKLI
;
A
#
# COMPACT_ATOMS: atom_id res chain seq x y z
N MET A 1 -1.49 -1.82 26.26
CA MET A 1 -2.13 -2.85 25.41
C MET A 1 -2.24 -4.14 26.22
N SER A 2 -3.44 -4.68 26.40
CA SER A 2 -3.62 -6.01 27.03
C SER A 2 -3.08 -7.10 26.11
N LYS A 3 -2.51 -8.18 26.66
CA LYS A 3 -2.04 -9.34 25.88
C LYS A 3 -3.15 -9.90 24.98
N LEU A 4 -4.39 -9.89 25.48
CA LEU A 4 -5.57 -10.32 24.73
C LEU A 4 -5.81 -9.45 23.48
N ALA A 5 -5.61 -8.13 23.59
CA ALA A 5 -5.77 -7.22 22.46
C ALA A 5 -4.70 -7.45 21.39
N ALA A 6 -3.44 -7.70 21.79
CA ALA A 6 -2.36 -8.02 20.85
C ALA A 6 -2.62 -9.33 20.10
N TYR A 7 -3.07 -10.39 20.80
CA TYR A 7 -3.45 -11.65 20.16
C TYR A 7 -4.65 -11.50 19.23
N ALA A 8 -5.65 -10.71 19.61
CA ALA A 8 -6.81 -10.43 18.75
C ALA A 8 -6.38 -9.72 17.45
N ILE A 9 -5.48 -8.74 17.53
CA ILE A 9 -4.95 -8.05 16.36
C ILE A 9 -4.19 -9.03 15.45
N LEU A 10 -3.28 -9.84 16.02
CA LEU A 10 -2.54 -10.84 15.25
C LEU A 10 -3.49 -11.82 14.55
N ALA A 11 -4.46 -12.38 15.27
CA ALA A 11 -5.46 -13.27 14.70
C ALA A 11 -6.24 -12.61 13.57
N SER A 12 -6.63 -11.34 13.73
CA SER A 12 -7.37 -10.61 12.69
C SER A 12 -6.55 -10.41 11.41
N VAL A 13 -5.26 -10.11 11.51
CA VAL A 13 -4.37 -9.95 10.36
C VAL A 13 -4.21 -11.27 9.62
N TRP A 14 -4.02 -12.37 10.35
CA TRP A 14 -3.93 -13.72 9.77
C TRP A 14 -5.22 -14.13 9.05
N LEU A 15 -6.37 -13.93 9.71
CA LEU A 15 -7.67 -14.23 9.12
C LEU A 15 -7.95 -13.36 7.89
N ALA A 16 -7.63 -12.07 7.95
CA ALA A 16 -7.77 -11.15 6.81
C ALA A 16 -6.86 -11.55 5.64
N GLY A 17 -5.59 -11.88 5.90
CA GLY A 17 -4.67 -12.36 4.88
C GLY A 17 -5.10 -13.68 4.25
N GLY A 18 -5.60 -14.62 5.07
CA GLY A 18 -6.17 -15.88 4.58
C GLY A 18 -7.43 -15.67 3.75
N ALA A 19 -8.34 -14.81 4.19
CA ALA A 19 -9.57 -14.49 3.47
C ALA A 19 -9.27 -13.80 2.12
N LEU A 20 -8.33 -12.86 2.09
CA LEU A 20 -7.87 -12.23 0.86
C LEU A 20 -7.23 -13.25 -0.09
N SER A 21 -6.47 -14.22 0.42
CA SER A 21 -5.82 -15.23 -0.43
C SER A 21 -6.79 -16.30 -0.97
N CYS A 22 -7.98 -16.42 -0.39
CA CYS A 22 -8.95 -17.47 -0.71
C CYS A 22 -9.52 -17.37 -2.15
N PRO A 23 -9.98 -16.21 -2.64
CA PRO A 23 -10.37 -16.03 -4.04
C PRO A 23 -9.24 -16.38 -5.01
N SER A 24 -8.01 -15.93 -4.73
CA SER A 24 -6.87 -16.25 -5.58
C SER A 24 -6.58 -17.75 -5.66
N LEU A 25 -6.81 -18.50 -4.58
CA LEU A 25 -6.59 -19.94 -4.54
C LEU A 25 -7.70 -20.73 -5.25
N MET A 26 -8.96 -20.28 -5.11
CA MET A 26 -10.12 -20.95 -5.73
C MET A 26 -10.17 -20.76 -7.25
N TYR A 27 -9.76 -19.58 -7.74
CA TYR A 27 -9.84 -19.22 -9.15
C TYR A 27 -8.50 -19.31 -9.90
N SER A 28 -7.45 -19.85 -9.29
CA SER A 28 -6.16 -20.07 -9.96
C SER A 28 -6.30 -21.20 -11.00
N THR A 29 -6.17 -20.85 -12.28
CA THR A 29 -6.21 -21.82 -13.37
C THR A 29 -4.84 -21.92 -14.04
N THR A 30 -4.46 -23.15 -14.39
CA THR A 30 -3.19 -23.42 -15.07
C THR A 30 -3.45 -23.66 -16.55
N MET A 31 -2.86 -22.85 -17.45
CA MET A 31 -2.89 -23.10 -18.89
C MET A 31 -1.50 -23.29 -19.47
N THR A 32 -1.42 -24.18 -20.46
CA THR A 32 -0.19 -24.49 -21.18
C THR A 32 -0.21 -23.81 -22.55
N PHE A 33 0.71 -22.88 -22.77
CA PHE A 33 0.88 -22.22 -24.06
C PHE A 33 2.03 -22.85 -24.83
N ARG A 34 1.79 -23.07 -26.13
CA ARG A 34 2.82 -23.55 -27.06
C ARG A 34 3.49 -22.32 -27.69
N TYR A 35 4.72 -22.04 -27.29
CA TYR A 35 5.50 -20.93 -27.84
C TYR A 35 6.04 -21.28 -29.24
N ALA A 36 6.32 -20.25 -30.04
CA ALA A 36 6.86 -20.39 -31.40
C ALA A 36 8.19 -21.19 -31.45
N ASP A 37 8.93 -21.21 -30.34
CA ASP A 37 10.16 -21.97 -30.10
C ASP A 37 9.93 -23.47 -29.80
N ARG A 38 8.75 -24.03 -30.14
CA ARG A 38 8.33 -25.42 -29.82
C ARG A 38 8.34 -25.81 -28.33
N GLY A 39 8.66 -24.88 -27.41
CA GLY A 39 8.57 -25.10 -25.97
C GLY A 39 7.13 -24.99 -25.46
N TYR A 40 6.75 -25.88 -24.55
CA TYR A 40 5.54 -25.74 -23.73
C TYR A 40 5.89 -24.95 -22.48
N ARG A 41 5.18 -23.86 -22.20
CA ARG A 41 5.29 -23.15 -20.92
C ARG A 41 3.93 -23.14 -20.24
N THR A 42 3.95 -23.57 -18.99
CA THR A 42 2.78 -23.62 -18.12
C THR A 42 2.74 -22.34 -17.30
N ILE A 43 1.67 -21.56 -17.41
CA ILE A 43 1.46 -20.38 -16.57
C ILE A 43 0.24 -20.59 -15.68
N CYS A 44 0.35 -20.10 -14.44
CA CYS A 44 -0.77 -20.01 -13.52
C CYS A 44 -1.29 -18.57 -13.56
N TYR A 45 -2.58 -18.40 -13.85
CA TYR A 45 -3.20 -17.09 -13.86
C TYR A 45 -4.62 -17.17 -13.30
N LEU A 46 -5.10 -16.05 -12.78
CA LEU A 46 -6.41 -15.94 -12.19
C LEU A 46 -7.45 -15.77 -13.30
N VAL A 47 -8.43 -16.66 -13.36
CA VAL A 47 -9.57 -16.56 -14.28
C VAL A 47 -10.82 -16.29 -13.45
N TRP A 48 -11.29 -15.05 -13.50
CA TRP A 48 -12.60 -14.71 -12.98
C TRP A 48 -13.68 -15.19 -13.97
N PRO A 49 -14.86 -15.62 -13.48
CA PRO A 49 -15.97 -16.12 -14.31
C PRO A 49 -16.44 -15.12 -15.38
N ASP A 50 -16.20 -13.82 -15.18
CA ASP A 50 -16.61 -12.76 -16.11
C ASP A 50 -15.61 -12.49 -17.24
N GLY A 51 -14.45 -13.14 -17.23
CA GLY A 51 -13.43 -13.03 -18.28
C GLY A 51 -11.99 -12.97 -17.77
N PRO A 52 -11.00 -13.06 -18.67
CA PRO A 52 -9.59 -12.96 -18.33
C PRO A 52 -9.21 -11.55 -17.83
N ALA A 53 -8.05 -11.46 -17.17
CA ALA A 53 -7.50 -10.23 -16.61
C ALA A 53 -7.51 -9.07 -17.63
N GLY A 54 -8.01 -7.90 -17.20
CA GLY A 54 -8.11 -6.69 -18.03
C GLY A 54 -9.48 -6.41 -18.66
N HIS A 55 -10.41 -7.37 -18.69
CA HIS A 55 -11.80 -7.14 -19.14
C HIS A 55 -12.86 -7.45 -18.08
N SER A 56 -12.48 -8.15 -17.00
CA SER A 56 -13.37 -8.53 -15.91
C SER A 56 -13.51 -7.41 -14.86
N TYR A 57 -14.75 -7.01 -14.58
CA TYR A 57 -15.07 -6.03 -13.54
C TYR A 57 -14.73 -6.55 -12.13
N SER A 58 -14.96 -7.84 -11.90
CA SER A 58 -14.70 -8.50 -10.61
C SER A 58 -13.21 -8.57 -10.28
N ASP A 59 -12.35 -8.80 -11.27
CA ASP A 59 -10.89 -8.78 -11.11
C ASP A 59 -10.38 -7.37 -10.74
N HIS A 60 -10.91 -6.33 -11.40
CA HIS A 60 -10.55 -4.95 -11.10
C HIS A 60 -10.93 -4.55 -9.68
N ILE A 61 -12.18 -4.83 -9.27
CA ILE A 61 -12.62 -4.54 -7.89
C ILE A 61 -11.75 -5.28 -6.87
N TYR A 62 -11.47 -6.56 -7.10
CA TYR A 62 -10.66 -7.35 -6.18
C TYR A 62 -9.25 -6.76 -6.02
N ASN A 63 -8.58 -6.38 -7.11
CA ASN A 63 -7.26 -5.76 -7.05
C ASN A 63 -7.28 -4.41 -6.32
N ILE A 64 -8.30 -3.57 -6.55
CA ILE A 64 -8.47 -2.29 -5.83
C ILE A 64 -8.69 -2.54 -4.32
N VAL A 65 -9.55 -3.47 -3.96
CA VAL A 65 -9.81 -3.81 -2.55
C VAL A 65 -8.55 -4.37 -1.89
N PHE A 66 -7.83 -5.26 -2.56
CA PHE A 66 -6.56 -5.79 -2.07
C PHE A 66 -5.54 -4.69 -1.83
N LEU A 67 -5.40 -3.75 -2.77
CA LEU A 67 -4.50 -2.62 -2.68
C LEU A 67 -4.87 -1.69 -1.51
N VAL A 68 -6.16 -1.38 -1.36
CA VAL A 68 -6.62 -0.54 -0.25
C VAL A 68 -6.33 -1.20 1.09
N ILE A 69 -6.63 -2.49 1.25
CA ILE A 69 -6.49 -3.17 2.54
C ILE A 69 -5.03 -3.42 2.91
N THR A 70 -4.21 -3.87 1.95
CA THR A 70 -2.83 -4.29 2.22
C THR A 70 -1.82 -3.14 2.17
N TYR A 71 -2.17 -2.04 1.50
CA TYR A 71 -1.26 -0.93 1.28
C TYR A 71 -1.79 0.39 1.84
N VAL A 72 -2.97 0.83 1.42
CA VAL A 72 -3.49 2.16 1.83
C VAL A 72 -3.78 2.20 3.34
N LEU A 73 -4.56 1.26 3.86
CA LEU A 73 -4.90 1.21 5.29
C LEU A 73 -3.68 1.20 6.23
N PRO A 74 -2.66 0.32 6.05
CA PRO A 74 -1.49 0.35 6.92
C PRO A 74 -0.66 1.62 6.76
N MET A 75 -0.53 2.17 5.55
CA MET A 75 0.20 3.43 5.32
C MET A 75 -0.48 4.60 6.01
N CYS A 76 -1.80 4.78 5.83
CA CYS A 76 -2.56 5.82 6.52
C CYS A 76 -2.49 5.66 8.05
N SER A 77 -2.65 4.42 8.55
CA SER A 77 -2.57 4.11 9.98
C SER A 77 -1.21 4.54 10.58
N MET A 78 -0.12 4.19 9.90
CA MET A 78 1.23 4.58 10.31
C MET A 78 1.37 6.11 10.27
N ALA A 79 0.97 6.76 9.17
CA ALA A 79 1.06 8.21 9.02
C ALA A 79 0.32 8.96 10.15
N VAL A 80 -0.91 8.56 10.47
CA VAL A 80 -1.73 9.18 11.53
C VAL A 80 -1.10 8.96 12.90
N THR A 81 -0.70 7.74 13.23
CA THR A 81 -0.11 7.43 14.55
C THR A 81 1.21 8.13 14.76
N TYR A 82 2.10 8.17 13.75
CA TYR A 82 3.36 8.91 13.83
C TYR A 82 3.16 10.43 13.91
N THR A 83 2.21 10.98 13.17
CA THR A 83 1.82 12.39 13.25
C THR A 83 1.33 12.72 14.66
N TRP A 84 0.46 11.89 15.23
CA TRP A 84 -0.10 12.12 16.55
C TRP A 84 0.98 12.07 17.65
N VAL A 85 1.88 11.09 17.60
CA VAL A 85 3.04 11.01 18.51
C VAL A 85 3.95 12.23 18.34
N GLY A 86 4.19 12.68 17.11
CA GLY A 86 4.95 13.89 16.81
C GLY A 86 4.32 15.15 17.38
N CYS A 87 2.99 15.29 17.30
CA CYS A 87 2.24 16.39 17.90
C CYS A 87 2.26 16.37 19.43
N VAL A 88 2.10 15.19 20.05
CA VAL A 88 2.13 15.05 21.52
C VAL A 88 3.51 15.38 22.09
N LEU A 89 4.60 14.95 21.43
CA LEU A 89 5.95 15.35 21.81
C LEU A 89 6.19 16.86 21.68
N TRP A 90 5.47 17.54 20.79
CA TRP A 90 5.57 18.99 20.61
C TRP A 90 4.75 19.78 21.63
N GLY A 91 3.61 19.22 22.06
CA GLY A 91 2.68 19.84 23.01
C GLY A 91 3.10 19.74 24.48
N SER A 92 4.08 18.89 24.81
CA SER A 92 4.67 18.87 26.15
C SER A 92 5.56 20.09 26.33
N LYS A 93 4.92 21.19 26.74
CA LYS A 93 5.54 22.43 27.20
C LYS A 93 6.63 22.04 28.21
N VAL A 94 7.89 22.29 27.89
CA VAL A 94 8.99 22.18 28.86
C VAL A 94 8.63 23.06 30.05
N ILE A 95 8.25 22.43 31.15
CA ILE A 95 7.96 23.09 32.42
C ILE A 95 9.31 23.46 33.04
N GLY A 96 9.62 24.76 33.05
CA GLY A 96 10.67 25.36 33.88
C GLY A 96 11.86 25.96 33.12
N GLU A 97 11.96 27.29 33.22
CA GLU A 97 13.13 28.15 32.98
C GLU A 97 13.41 28.69 31.56
N ASN A 98 12.94 29.91 31.32
CA ASN A 98 13.16 30.74 30.14
C ASN A 98 14.65 31.05 29.93
N THR A 99 15.37 30.24 29.16
CA THR A 99 16.76 30.52 28.74
C THR A 99 16.84 30.65 27.22
N VAL A 100 17.48 31.72 26.73
CA VAL A 100 17.58 32.12 25.31
C VAL A 100 18.13 31.00 24.40
N MET A 101 18.94 30.09 24.94
CA MET A 101 19.48 28.90 24.26
C MET A 101 18.42 27.83 23.93
N GLN A 102 17.25 27.81 24.59
CA GLN A 102 16.18 26.84 24.28
C GLN A 102 15.39 27.22 23.03
N ASN A 103 15.37 28.50 22.64
CA ASN A 103 14.62 28.95 21.45
C ASN A 103 15.24 28.41 20.16
N ASP A 104 16.57 28.29 20.10
CA ASP A 104 17.27 27.69 18.97
C ASP A 104 17.06 26.18 18.90
N VAL A 105 16.88 25.50 20.04
CA VAL A 105 16.53 24.07 20.10
C VAL A 105 15.07 23.84 19.66
N ILE A 106 14.16 24.77 19.97
CA ILE A 106 12.77 24.72 19.49
C ILE A 106 12.71 24.99 17.97
N ARG A 107 13.55 25.92 17.47
CA ARG A 107 13.62 26.27 16.04
C ARG A 107 14.31 25.18 15.21
N SER A 108 15.33 24.50 15.75
CA SER A 108 15.97 23.35 15.10
C SER A 108 15.05 22.14 15.05
N LYS A 109 14.35 21.82 16.16
CA LYS A 109 13.36 20.74 16.21
C LYS A 109 12.16 20.96 15.26
N HIS A 110 11.73 22.21 15.00
CA HIS A 110 10.66 22.51 14.04
C HIS A 110 11.10 22.25 12.59
N ARG A 111 12.39 22.38 12.30
CA ARG A 111 12.99 22.15 10.97
C ARG A 111 13.12 20.67 10.66
N GLU A 112 13.45 19.88 11.68
CA GLU A 112 13.47 18.41 11.62
C GLU A 112 12.06 17.85 11.39
N ASN A 113 11.07 18.36 12.13
CA ASN A 113 9.69 17.90 11.99
C ASN A 113 9.04 18.32 10.68
N LYS A 114 9.31 19.53 10.16
CA LYS A 114 8.88 19.91 8.80
C LYS A 114 9.40 18.90 7.77
N THR A 115 10.63 18.45 7.93
CA THR A 115 11.20 17.44 7.04
C THR A 115 10.49 16.10 7.22
N PHE A 116 10.23 15.66 8.45
CA PHE A 116 9.51 14.41 8.73
C PHE A 116 8.06 14.39 8.20
N TYR A 117 7.27 15.44 8.44
CA TYR A 117 5.91 15.57 7.88
C TYR A 117 5.91 15.61 6.36
N THR A 118 6.85 16.35 5.77
CA THR A 118 6.99 16.39 4.30
C THR A 118 7.38 15.02 3.75
N VAL A 119 8.24 14.28 4.44
CA VAL A 119 8.64 12.92 4.06
C VAL A 119 7.47 11.95 4.16
N ILE A 120 6.66 12.00 5.22
CA ILE A 120 5.47 11.14 5.36
C ILE A 120 4.44 11.44 4.27
N LEU A 121 4.09 12.71 4.05
CA LEU A 121 3.18 13.09 2.97
C LEU A 121 3.72 12.67 1.60
N LYS A 122 5.03 12.78 1.39
CA LYS A 122 5.66 12.37 0.14
C LYS A 122 5.66 10.85 -0.05
N ILE A 123 5.84 10.07 1.02
CA ILE A 123 5.77 8.61 1.01
C ILE A 123 4.34 8.12 0.72
N GLU A 124 3.31 8.86 1.14
CA GLU A 124 1.91 8.53 0.85
C GLU A 124 1.52 8.83 -0.61
N GLU A 125 2.10 9.88 -1.20
CA GLU A 125 1.82 10.29 -2.59
C GLU A 125 2.62 9.49 -3.64
N GLU A 126 3.85 9.07 -3.32
CA GLU A 126 4.72 8.25 -4.20
C GLU A 126 4.03 7.00 -4.78
N PRO A 127 3.43 6.11 -3.98
CA PRO A 127 2.81 4.89 -4.49
C PRO A 127 1.58 5.17 -5.35
N LEU A 128 0.79 6.20 -5.02
CA LEU A 128 -0.38 6.57 -5.80
C LEU A 128 0.04 7.08 -7.18
N THR A 129 1.09 7.90 -7.24
CA THR A 129 1.70 8.31 -8.51
C THR A 129 2.30 7.13 -9.26
N LEU A 130 2.97 6.19 -8.60
CA LEU A 130 3.56 5.01 -9.25
C LEU A 130 2.48 4.08 -9.83
N ILE A 131 1.39 3.86 -9.10
CA ILE A 131 0.23 3.06 -9.54
C ILE A 131 -0.45 3.73 -10.73
N LEU A 132 -0.73 5.03 -10.64
CA LEU A 132 -1.30 5.81 -11.74
C LEU A 132 -0.37 5.85 -12.96
N GLU A 133 0.95 5.95 -12.76
CA GLU A 133 1.94 5.89 -13.85
C GLU A 133 1.91 4.50 -14.50
N THR A 134 1.88 3.42 -13.72
CA THR A 134 1.80 2.04 -14.24
C THR A 134 0.49 1.79 -14.99
N ASP A 135 -0.65 2.26 -14.50
CA ASP A 135 -1.94 2.13 -15.19
C ASP A 135 -2.00 2.97 -16.47
N ASN A 136 -1.41 4.16 -16.48
CA ASN A 136 -1.34 5.03 -17.66
C ASN A 136 -0.38 4.46 -18.72
N ILE A 137 0.73 3.83 -18.30
CA ILE A 137 1.64 3.08 -19.16
C ILE A 137 0.96 1.81 -19.69
N LEU A 138 0.24 1.06 -18.86
CA LEU A 138 -0.50 -0.13 -19.26
C LEU A 138 -1.65 0.22 -20.23
N MET A 139 -2.35 1.33 -20.00
CA MET A 139 -3.34 1.90 -20.94
C MET A 139 -2.70 2.34 -22.26
N LYS A 140 -1.49 2.91 -22.23
CA LYS A 140 -0.75 3.19 -23.47
C LYS A 140 -0.37 1.90 -24.20
N LEU A 141 0.13 0.88 -23.51
CA LEU A 141 0.51 -0.39 -24.13
C LEU A 141 -0.71 -1.16 -24.70
N THR A 142 -1.85 -1.15 -24.02
CA THR A 142 -3.11 -1.74 -24.51
C THR A 142 -3.80 -0.94 -25.63
N ARG A 143 -3.41 0.33 -25.85
CA ARG A 143 -3.84 1.14 -27.00
C ARG A 143 -2.92 1.01 -28.23
N TYR A 144 -1.74 0.39 -28.07
CA TYR A 144 -0.78 0.08 -29.15
C TYR A 144 -0.67 -1.41 -29.62
N PRO A 145 -1.64 -2.34 -29.44
CA PRO A 145 -1.49 -3.73 -29.86
C PRO A 145 -1.83 -3.96 -31.35
N LYS A 146 -1.67 -2.97 -32.23
CA LYS A 146 -1.92 -3.11 -33.68
C LYS A 146 -0.70 -2.86 -34.56
N LEU A 147 0.50 -3.13 -34.07
CA LEU A 147 1.69 -3.31 -34.92
C LEU A 147 2.61 -4.35 -34.30
N ILE A 148 2.31 -5.63 -34.52
CA ILE A 148 3.21 -6.77 -34.78
C ILE A 148 2.32 -7.96 -35.16
#